data_AF-A0AA50E316-F1
#
_entry.id   AF-A0AA50E316-F1
#
_cell.length_a   1.000
_cell.length_b   1.000
_cell.length_c   1.000
_cell.angle_alpha   90.00
_cell.angle_beta   90.00
_cell.angle_gamma   90.00
#
_symmetry.space_group_name_H-M   'P 1'
#
loop_
_entity.id
_entity.type
_entity.pdbx_description
1 polymer ?
#
loop_
_entity_poly.entity_id
_entity_poly.type
_entity_poly.pdbx_seq_one_letter_code
_entity_poly.pdbx_strand_id
1 'polypeptide(L)'
;MDDTYQGYINRVAPQTLAIAYEQQLINAQGSPKFDQGQPVPFPGFSVVTPIAADDPTNQNFYGHLTTVQGQVGEILGESFVAVPPESLHLTVADLIWDGPYQVLRRHNPDFEKQLCNCLQHSFADHQHQSGPYSGCQWQVLGLLVLPRSLGVVLVPQREADYEPILKVRRAIFQNPTLIGLGIEQQYRYTPTSPLVTSTQRSRSWQIRSELVNSWLLSMIAGLAMTQRF
;
A
#
# COMPACT_ATOMS: atom_id res chain seq x y z
N MET A 1 2.87 -16.50 7.55
CA MET A 1 2.36 -16.61 6.17
C MET A 1 0.99 -15.97 6.16
N ASP A 2 0.62 -15.29 5.07
CA ASP A 2 -0.54 -14.39 5.02
C ASP A 2 -1.82 -14.99 5.64
N ASP A 3 -2.61 -14.13 6.29
CA ASP A 3 -3.82 -14.53 7.03
C ASP A 3 -4.82 -15.26 6.12
N THR A 4 -5.72 -16.09 6.69
CA THR A 4 -6.92 -16.54 5.98
C THR A 4 -7.77 -15.34 5.57
N TYR A 5 -8.70 -15.49 4.61
CA TYR A 5 -9.60 -14.39 4.22
C TYR A 5 -10.32 -13.79 5.43
N GLN A 6 -10.91 -14.63 6.28
CA GLN A 6 -11.56 -14.16 7.50
C GLN A 6 -10.58 -13.49 8.48
N GLY A 7 -9.37 -14.04 8.64
CA GLY A 7 -8.33 -13.44 9.48
C GLY A 7 -7.90 -12.06 8.96
N TYR A 8 -7.79 -11.91 7.65
CA TYR A 8 -7.52 -10.65 6.98
C TYR A 8 -8.61 -9.62 7.27
N ILE A 9 -9.88 -9.95 6.99
CA ILE A 9 -11.01 -9.05 7.23
C ILE A 9 -11.10 -8.66 8.71
N ASN A 10 -10.99 -9.63 9.62
CA ASN A 10 -11.04 -9.37 11.06
C ASN A 10 -9.90 -8.47 11.55
N ARG A 11 -8.77 -8.45 10.85
CA ARG A 11 -7.65 -7.58 11.16
C ARG A 11 -7.83 -6.17 10.58
N VAL A 12 -8.28 -6.04 9.33
CA VAL A 12 -8.33 -4.73 8.68
C VAL A 12 -9.60 -3.94 8.96
N ALA A 13 -10.77 -4.59 9.08
CA ALA A 13 -12.03 -3.89 9.30
C ALA A 13 -12.08 -3.05 10.59
N PRO A 14 -11.57 -3.53 11.75
CA PRO A 14 -11.54 -2.69 12.96
C PRO A 14 -10.64 -1.46 12.82
N GLN A 15 -9.64 -1.50 11.95
CA GLN A 15 -8.69 -0.40 11.75
C GLN A 15 -9.27 0.76 10.92
N THR A 16 -10.40 0.53 10.23
CA THR A 16 -11.11 1.57 9.47
C THR A 16 -12.22 2.24 10.28
N LEU A 17 -12.34 1.92 11.57
CA LEU A 17 -13.32 2.52 12.47
C LEU A 17 -12.76 3.80 13.08
N ALA A 18 -13.65 4.77 13.37
CA ALA A 18 -13.25 6.06 13.93
C ALA A 18 -12.43 5.94 15.24
N ILE A 19 -12.78 5.00 16.10
CA ILE A 19 -12.05 4.75 17.35
C ILE A 19 -10.59 4.33 17.11
N ALA A 20 -10.29 3.68 15.99
CA ALA A 20 -8.93 3.28 15.65
C ALA A 20 -8.11 4.48 15.14
N TYR A 21 -8.73 5.41 14.43
CA TYR A 21 -8.04 6.57 13.86
C TYR A 21 -7.41 7.47 14.92
N GLU A 22 -8.04 7.69 16.07
CA GLU A 22 -7.44 8.49 17.16
C GLU A 22 -6.08 7.94 17.57
N GLN A 23 -6.03 6.64 17.85
CA GLN A 23 -4.80 5.98 18.27
C GLN A 23 -3.77 5.93 17.14
N GLN A 24 -4.20 5.70 15.90
CA GLN A 24 -3.29 5.64 14.76
C GLN A 24 -2.70 7.02 14.44
N LEU A 25 -3.50 8.09 14.49
CA LEU A 25 -3.07 9.47 14.25
C LEU A 25 -2.06 9.95 15.31
N ILE A 26 -2.24 9.57 16.57
CA ILE A 26 -1.28 9.88 17.65
C ILE A 26 0.09 9.26 17.35
N ASN A 27 0.10 8.08 16.73
CA ASN A 27 1.32 7.33 16.41
C ASN A 27 1.89 7.65 15.01
N ALA A 28 1.29 8.60 14.29
CA ALA A 28 1.77 9.02 12.98
C ALA A 28 3.13 9.72 13.08
N GLN A 29 3.99 9.45 12.11
CA GLN A 29 5.38 9.87 12.01
C GLN A 29 5.59 10.64 10.71
N GLY A 30 6.58 11.53 10.70
CA GLY A 30 7.07 12.15 9.47
C GLY A 30 7.68 11.08 8.56
N SER A 31 7.40 11.17 7.27
CA SER A 31 7.98 10.26 6.30
C SER A 31 9.42 10.66 5.97
N PRO A 32 10.38 9.71 5.92
CA PRO A 32 11.74 9.99 5.48
C PRO A 32 11.83 10.28 3.98
N LYS A 33 10.74 10.09 3.22
CA LYS A 33 10.65 10.45 1.80
C LYS A 33 10.57 11.96 1.56
N PHE A 34 10.39 12.74 2.63
CA PHE A 34 10.23 14.19 2.56
C PHE A 34 11.14 14.90 3.56
N ASP A 35 11.78 15.98 3.12
CA ASP A 35 12.47 16.95 3.97
C ASP A 35 11.81 18.31 3.81
N GLN A 36 11.29 18.87 4.90
CA GLN A 36 10.52 20.12 4.91
C GLN A 36 9.40 20.16 3.84
N GLY A 37 8.74 19.03 3.63
CA GLY A 37 7.67 18.89 2.63
C GLY A 37 8.13 18.70 1.19
N GLN A 38 9.44 18.73 0.93
CA GLN A 38 10.01 18.46 -0.40
C GLN A 38 10.42 17.00 -0.53
N PRO A 39 10.13 16.34 -1.67
CA PRO A 39 10.53 14.96 -1.88
C PRO A 39 12.06 14.84 -1.92
N VAL A 40 12.60 13.84 -1.23
CA VAL A 40 14.03 13.51 -1.25
C VAL A 40 14.26 12.10 -1.79
N PRO A 41 15.46 11.79 -2.34
CA PRO A 41 15.77 10.45 -2.81
C PRO A 41 15.56 9.41 -1.70
N PHE A 42 14.63 8.50 -1.94
CA PHE A 42 14.33 7.39 -1.04
C PHE A 42 14.31 6.09 -1.85
N PRO A 43 15.47 5.46 -2.04
CA PRO A 43 15.58 4.34 -2.97
C PRO A 43 15.03 3.06 -2.34
N GLY A 44 14.53 2.15 -3.17
CA GLY A 44 13.97 0.88 -2.71
C GLY A 44 13.30 0.11 -3.83
N PHE A 45 12.78 -1.06 -3.47
CA PHE A 45 12.05 -1.95 -4.35
C PHE A 45 10.77 -2.44 -3.68
N SER A 46 9.68 -2.33 -4.44
CA SER A 46 8.38 -2.88 -4.11
C SER A 46 7.76 -3.46 -5.38
N VAL A 47 6.98 -4.52 -5.22
CA VAL A 47 6.07 -5.03 -6.25
C VAL A 47 4.72 -4.36 -6.03
N VAL A 48 4.24 -3.69 -7.07
CA VAL A 48 2.99 -2.97 -7.09
C VAL A 48 2.14 -3.47 -8.26
N THR A 49 0.84 -3.26 -8.19
CA THR A 49 -0.02 -3.39 -9.38
C THR A 49 0.34 -2.31 -10.40
N PRO A 50 -0.08 -2.45 -11.67
CA PRO A 50 0.03 -1.34 -12.62
C PRO A 50 -0.45 -0.03 -11.98
N ILE A 51 0.38 1.01 -12.12
CA ILE A 51 0.08 2.34 -11.59
C ILE A 51 -1.02 2.99 -12.42
N ALA A 52 -1.68 4.02 -11.89
CA ALA A 52 -2.76 4.72 -12.58
C ALA A 52 -2.38 5.19 -13.99
N ALA A 53 -1.13 5.60 -14.22
CA ALA A 53 -0.66 5.98 -15.56
C ALA A 53 -0.69 4.82 -16.59
N ASP A 54 -0.48 3.59 -16.12
CA ASP A 54 -0.28 2.39 -16.95
C ASP A 54 -1.47 1.41 -16.87
N ASP A 55 -2.57 1.79 -16.21
CA ASP A 55 -3.74 0.94 -15.95
C ASP A 55 -5.03 1.55 -16.50
N PRO A 56 -5.30 1.41 -17.81
CA PRO A 56 -6.52 1.94 -18.42
C PRO A 56 -7.79 1.24 -17.89
N THR A 57 -7.67 0.03 -17.34
CA THR A 57 -8.81 -0.77 -16.86
C THR A 57 -9.44 -0.15 -15.62
N ASN A 58 -8.65 0.48 -14.75
CA ASN A 58 -9.09 1.02 -13.46
C ASN A 58 -9.13 2.55 -13.39
N GLN A 59 -9.15 3.26 -14.53
CA GLN A 59 -9.15 4.73 -14.54
C GLN A 59 -10.26 5.37 -13.70
N ASN A 60 -11.47 4.82 -13.73
CA ASN A 60 -12.58 5.31 -12.90
C ASN A 60 -12.25 5.19 -11.40
N PHE A 61 -11.70 4.05 -11.00
CA PHE A 61 -11.27 3.83 -9.63
C PHE A 61 -10.20 4.85 -9.19
N TYR A 62 -9.16 5.07 -10.01
CA TYR A 62 -8.13 6.07 -9.69
C TYR A 62 -8.65 7.51 -9.71
N GLY A 63 -9.58 7.84 -10.61
CA GLY A 63 -10.26 9.13 -10.63
C GLY A 63 -11.00 9.39 -9.32
N HIS A 64 -11.70 8.39 -8.78
CA HIS A 64 -12.32 8.50 -7.47
C HIS A 64 -11.31 8.63 -6.32
N LEU A 65 -10.21 7.86 -6.34
CA LEU A 65 -9.15 8.02 -5.33
C LEU A 65 -8.53 9.42 -5.35
N THR A 66 -8.41 10.02 -6.54
CA THR A 66 -7.93 11.40 -6.70
C THR A 66 -8.89 12.40 -6.06
N THR A 67 -10.20 12.21 -6.23
CA THR A 67 -11.22 13.03 -5.55
C THR A 67 -11.11 12.88 -4.03
N VAL A 68 -10.99 11.65 -3.52
CA VAL A 68 -10.80 11.38 -2.09
C VAL A 68 -9.52 12.04 -1.56
N GLN A 69 -8.42 11.94 -2.30
CA GLN A 69 -7.15 12.59 -1.97
C GLN A 69 -7.30 14.12 -1.86
N GLY A 70 -8.05 14.76 -2.77
CA GLY A 70 -8.33 16.19 -2.72
C GLY A 70 -9.07 16.59 -1.44
N GLN A 71 -10.14 15.87 -1.09
CA GLN A 71 -10.92 16.14 0.12
C GLN A 71 -10.09 15.91 1.41
N VAL A 72 -9.27 14.86 1.42
CA VAL A 72 -8.29 14.60 2.48
C VAL A 72 -7.30 15.76 2.61
N GLY A 73 -6.81 16.28 1.48
CA GLY A 73 -5.87 17.40 1.42
C GLY A 73 -6.44 18.70 2.00
N GLU A 74 -7.70 19.02 1.71
CA GLU A 74 -8.39 20.21 2.27
C GLU A 74 -8.43 20.20 3.81
N ILE A 75 -8.53 19.02 4.41
CA ILE A 75 -8.66 18.85 5.86
C ILE A 75 -7.30 18.85 6.55
N LEU A 76 -6.35 18.10 5.97
CA LEU A 76 -5.05 17.88 6.57
C LEU A 76 -4.09 19.04 6.29
N GLY A 77 -4.34 19.80 5.23
CA GLY A 77 -3.54 20.94 4.81
C GLY A 77 -2.08 20.56 4.62
N GLU A 78 -1.18 21.46 5.02
CA GLU A 78 0.28 21.31 4.86
C GLU A 78 0.91 20.20 5.72
N SER A 79 0.14 19.55 6.60
CA SER A 79 0.64 18.45 7.43
C SER A 79 0.93 17.19 6.59
N PHE A 80 0.47 17.17 5.33
CA PHE A 80 0.63 16.07 4.40
C PHE A 80 0.93 16.57 3.00
N VAL A 81 1.59 15.71 2.22
CA VAL A 81 1.78 15.88 0.78
C VAL A 81 1.00 14.80 0.06
N ALA A 82 0.20 15.22 -0.92
CA ALA A 82 -0.48 14.32 -1.83
C ALA A 82 0.54 13.56 -2.67
N VAL A 83 0.33 12.25 -2.83
CA VAL A 83 1.08 11.49 -3.83
C VAL A 83 0.59 11.89 -5.23
N PRO A 84 1.45 11.92 -6.26
CA PRO A 84 1.00 12.22 -7.62
C PRO A 84 -0.11 11.23 -8.04
N PRO A 85 -1.28 11.68 -8.53
CA PRO A 85 -2.39 10.82 -8.92
C PRO A 85 -2.02 9.71 -9.92
N GLU A 86 -1.13 10.03 -10.85
CA GLU A 86 -0.59 9.09 -11.86
C GLU A 86 0.22 7.95 -11.24
N SER A 87 0.72 8.13 -10.01
CA SER A 87 1.49 7.14 -9.26
C SER A 87 0.65 6.24 -8.37
N LEU A 88 -0.68 6.45 -8.29
CA LEU A 88 -1.56 5.63 -7.45
C LEU A 88 -1.49 4.17 -7.89
N HIS A 89 -1.31 3.27 -6.92
CA HIS A 89 -1.19 1.83 -7.12
C HIS A 89 -1.61 1.09 -5.86
N LEU A 90 -1.75 -0.23 -5.97
CA LEU A 90 -1.84 -1.12 -4.83
C LEU A 90 -0.48 -1.79 -4.60
N THR A 91 0.05 -1.71 -3.37
CA THR A 91 1.28 -2.44 -3.02
C THR A 91 0.99 -3.91 -2.80
N VAL A 92 1.65 -4.78 -3.57
CA VAL A 92 1.53 -6.25 -3.48
C VAL A 92 2.57 -6.80 -2.51
N ALA A 93 3.82 -6.35 -2.64
CA ALA A 93 4.91 -6.77 -1.78
C ALA A 93 5.94 -5.64 -1.65
N ASP A 94 6.14 -5.20 -0.43
CA ASP A 94 7.22 -4.27 -0.09
C ASP A 94 8.47 -5.10 0.23
N LEU A 95 9.56 -4.90 -0.51
CA LEU A 95 10.74 -5.78 -0.44
C LEU A 95 11.86 -5.18 0.40
N ILE A 96 12.32 -3.99 0.01
CA ILE A 96 13.46 -3.33 0.66
C ILE A 96 13.47 -1.84 0.35
N TRP A 97 13.95 -1.02 1.27
CA TRP A 97 14.08 0.43 1.06
C TRP A 97 15.22 1.01 1.87
N ASP A 98 15.64 2.21 1.47
CA ASP A 98 16.55 3.11 2.15
C ASP A 98 17.83 2.45 2.67
N GLY A 99 18.14 2.55 3.96
CA GLY A 99 19.39 2.07 4.55
C GLY A 99 19.75 0.64 4.14
N PRO A 100 18.89 -0.37 4.41
CA PRO A 100 19.10 -1.74 3.98
C PRO A 100 19.37 -1.88 2.48
N TYR A 101 18.57 -1.21 1.63
CA TYR A 101 18.77 -1.25 0.18
C TYR A 101 20.14 -0.69 -0.21
N GLN A 102 20.53 0.46 0.36
CA GLN A 102 21.82 1.08 0.04
C GLN A 102 23.00 0.21 0.51
N VAL A 103 22.87 -0.45 1.66
CA VAL A 103 23.89 -1.39 2.15
C VAL A 103 24.07 -2.53 1.17
N LEU A 104 22.99 -3.20 0.74
CA LEU A 104 23.10 -4.31 -0.20
C LEU A 104 23.68 -3.87 -1.55
N ARG A 105 23.22 -2.74 -2.09
CA ARG A 105 23.76 -2.20 -3.36
C ARG A 105 25.24 -1.84 -3.27
N ARG A 106 25.71 -1.33 -2.12
CA ARG A 106 27.14 -1.01 -1.90
C ARG A 106 28.02 -2.26 -1.90
N HIS A 107 27.53 -3.38 -1.36
CA HIS A 107 28.28 -4.63 -1.29
C HIS A 107 28.12 -5.50 -2.55
N ASN A 108 27.03 -5.32 -3.29
CA ASN A 108 26.70 -6.07 -4.50
C ASN A 108 26.17 -5.12 -5.59
N PRO A 109 27.03 -4.64 -6.51
CA PRO A 109 26.60 -3.75 -7.59
C PRO A 109 25.53 -4.34 -8.52
N ASP A 110 25.48 -5.67 -8.66
CA ASP A 110 24.50 -6.39 -9.48
C ASP A 110 23.19 -6.71 -8.73
N PHE A 111 23.03 -6.22 -7.50
CA PHE A 111 21.90 -6.53 -6.62
C PHE A 111 20.55 -6.32 -7.30
N GLU A 112 20.32 -5.17 -7.94
CA GLU A 112 19.04 -4.86 -8.60
C GLU A 112 18.73 -5.82 -9.75
N LYS A 113 19.75 -6.15 -10.55
CA LYS A 113 19.60 -7.11 -11.65
C LYS A 113 19.25 -8.50 -11.14
N GLN A 114 19.92 -8.93 -10.07
CA GLN A 114 19.62 -10.21 -9.42
C GLN A 114 18.21 -10.21 -8.85
N LEU A 115 17.79 -9.11 -8.19
CA LEU A 115 16.45 -8.94 -7.64
C LEU A 115 15.38 -9.01 -8.74
N CYS A 116 15.54 -8.27 -9.83
CA CYS A 116 14.63 -8.30 -10.97
C CYS A 116 14.53 -9.69 -11.59
N ASN A 117 15.65 -10.39 -11.78
CA ASN A 117 15.66 -11.75 -12.30
C ASN A 117 14.91 -12.73 -11.37
N CYS A 118 15.08 -12.59 -10.04
CA CYS A 118 14.36 -13.41 -9.06
C CYS A 118 12.84 -13.18 -9.17
N LEU A 119 12.41 -11.93 -9.27
CA LEU A 119 11.00 -11.58 -9.39
C LEU A 119 10.40 -12.09 -10.71
N GLN A 120 11.13 -11.94 -11.82
CA GLN A 120 10.72 -12.49 -13.11
C GLN A 120 10.53 -14.01 -13.05
N HIS A 121 11.44 -14.72 -12.40
CA HIS A 121 11.32 -16.16 -12.21
C HIS A 121 10.10 -16.51 -11.34
N SER A 122 9.90 -15.82 -10.21
CA SER A 122 8.72 -15.99 -9.36
C SER A 122 7.41 -15.78 -10.12
N PHE A 123 7.33 -14.76 -10.99
CA PHE A 123 6.14 -14.50 -11.80
C PHE A 123 5.94 -15.56 -12.89
N ALA A 124 7.01 -15.97 -13.56
CA ALA A 124 6.95 -17.02 -14.57
C ALA A 124 6.47 -18.34 -13.95
N ASP A 125 7.05 -18.77 -12.84
CA ASP A 125 6.65 -19.99 -12.14
C ASP A 125 5.19 -19.94 -11.70
N HIS A 126 4.76 -18.80 -11.14
CA HIS A 126 3.36 -18.60 -10.76
C HIS A 126 2.43 -18.71 -11.97
N GLN A 127 2.78 -18.10 -13.09
CA GLN A 127 1.97 -18.14 -14.31
C GLN A 127 1.83 -19.57 -14.86
N HIS A 128 2.89 -20.38 -14.81
CA HIS A 128 2.85 -21.79 -15.24
C HIS A 128 2.00 -22.66 -14.31
N GLN A 129 2.03 -22.39 -13.00
CA GLN A 129 1.27 -23.15 -12.00
C GLN A 129 -0.19 -22.72 -11.89
N SER A 130 -0.54 -21.57 -12.45
CA SER A 130 -1.90 -21.03 -12.40
C SER A 130 -2.72 -21.52 -13.57
N GLY A 131 -3.95 -21.95 -13.30
CA GLY A 131 -4.97 -22.12 -14.33
C GLY A 131 -5.39 -20.78 -14.95
N PRO A 132 -6.37 -20.80 -15.87
CA PRO A 132 -6.88 -19.57 -16.51
C PRO A 132 -7.30 -18.54 -15.45
N TYR A 133 -6.79 -17.31 -15.62
CA TYR A 133 -7.06 -16.20 -14.71
C TYR A 133 -8.55 -15.84 -14.72
N SER A 134 -9.20 -15.87 -13.56
CA SER A 134 -10.64 -15.60 -13.46
C SER A 134 -11.00 -14.15 -13.17
N GLY A 135 -10.03 -13.22 -13.23
CA GLY A 135 -10.20 -11.87 -12.72
C GLY A 135 -10.19 -11.84 -11.19
N CYS A 136 -9.76 -10.72 -10.63
CA CYS A 136 -9.73 -10.51 -9.19
C CYS A 136 -10.33 -9.15 -8.85
N GLN A 137 -11.40 -9.13 -8.06
CA GLN A 137 -12.13 -7.90 -7.74
C GLN A 137 -11.94 -7.49 -6.28
N TRP A 138 -11.55 -6.24 -6.11
CA TRP A 138 -11.32 -5.63 -4.80
C TRP A 138 -12.20 -4.40 -4.67
N GLN A 139 -12.62 -4.10 -3.45
CA GLN A 139 -13.39 -2.92 -3.13
C GLN A 139 -12.76 -2.12 -2.00
N VAL A 140 -12.97 -0.81 -1.99
CA VAL A 140 -12.54 0.04 -0.87
C VAL A 140 -13.36 -0.35 0.37
N LEU A 141 -12.66 -0.66 1.46
CA LEU A 141 -13.28 -0.87 2.77
C LEU A 141 -13.34 0.44 3.57
N GLY A 142 -12.32 1.28 3.44
CA GLY A 142 -12.22 2.54 4.15
C GLY A 142 -10.83 3.13 4.04
N LEU A 143 -10.55 4.11 4.90
CA LEU A 143 -9.22 4.69 5.03
C LEU A 143 -8.42 3.96 6.12
N LEU A 144 -7.10 4.01 5.98
CA LEU A 144 -6.17 3.46 6.94
C LEU A 144 -5.06 4.47 7.21
N VAL A 145 -4.89 4.84 8.48
CA VAL A 145 -3.76 5.64 8.93
C VAL A 145 -2.60 4.68 9.19
N LEU A 146 -1.62 4.72 8.28
CA LEU A 146 -0.35 4.04 8.43
C LEU A 146 0.62 4.95 9.18
N PRO A 147 1.72 4.41 9.77
CA PRO A 147 2.65 5.22 10.55
C PRO A 147 3.21 6.45 9.82
N ARG A 148 3.22 6.50 8.47
CA ARG A 148 3.79 7.62 7.71
C ARG A 148 2.89 8.14 6.59
N SER A 149 1.69 7.58 6.43
CA SER A 149 0.81 7.88 5.30
C SER A 149 -0.64 7.61 5.66
N LEU A 150 -1.55 8.21 4.90
CA LEU A 150 -2.95 7.83 4.88
C LEU A 150 -3.23 7.23 3.51
N GLY A 151 -3.89 6.07 3.49
CA GLY A 151 -4.27 5.39 2.26
C GLY A 151 -5.68 4.83 2.34
N VAL A 152 -6.18 4.37 1.21
CA VAL A 152 -7.35 3.47 1.19
C VAL A 152 -6.89 2.05 1.45
N VAL A 153 -7.65 1.31 2.24
CA VAL A 153 -7.52 -0.15 2.36
C VAL A 153 -8.57 -0.82 1.49
N LEU A 154 -8.14 -1.82 0.73
CA LEU A 154 -9.01 -2.58 -0.14
C LEU A 154 -9.29 -3.96 0.46
N VAL A 155 -10.47 -4.51 0.23
CA VAL A 155 -10.80 -5.90 0.56
C VAL A 155 -11.27 -6.65 -0.67
N PRO A 156 -10.99 -7.96 -0.79
CA PRO A 156 -11.56 -8.79 -1.85
C PRO A 156 -13.10 -8.72 -1.77
N GLN A 157 -13.78 -8.65 -2.92
CA GLN A 157 -15.25 -8.71 -2.92
C GLN A 157 -15.77 -10.08 -2.50
N ARG A 158 -15.02 -11.14 -2.83
CA ARG A 158 -15.30 -12.52 -2.44
C ARG A 158 -14.03 -13.17 -1.93
N GLU A 159 -14.18 -14.21 -1.12
CA GLU A 159 -13.04 -15.01 -0.64
C GLU A 159 -12.16 -15.54 -1.80
N ALA A 160 -12.79 -15.94 -2.91
CA ALA A 160 -12.09 -16.40 -4.11
C ALA A 160 -11.19 -15.31 -4.75
N ASP A 161 -11.51 -14.03 -4.55
CA ASP A 161 -10.71 -12.92 -5.06
C ASP A 161 -9.46 -12.67 -4.19
N TYR A 162 -9.38 -13.27 -2.99
CA TYR A 162 -8.21 -13.12 -2.10
C TYR A 162 -7.06 -14.05 -2.48
N GLU A 163 -7.36 -15.27 -2.89
CA GLU A 163 -6.32 -16.28 -3.12
C GLU A 163 -5.30 -15.91 -4.22
N PRO A 164 -5.68 -15.25 -5.34
CA PRO A 164 -4.71 -14.85 -6.36
C PRO A 164 -3.57 -13.98 -5.83
N ILE A 165 -3.87 -12.96 -5.02
CA ILE A 165 -2.81 -12.07 -4.50
C ILE A 165 -1.91 -12.79 -3.50
N LEU A 166 -2.46 -13.74 -2.73
CA LEU A 166 -1.68 -14.57 -1.83
C LEU A 166 -0.73 -15.49 -2.58
N LYS A 167 -1.18 -16.08 -3.70
CA LYS A 167 -0.32 -16.91 -4.55
C LYS A 167 0.84 -16.11 -5.13
N VAL A 168 0.59 -14.90 -5.63
CA VAL A 168 1.66 -13.98 -6.08
C VAL A 168 2.65 -13.72 -4.95
N ARG A 169 2.17 -13.34 -3.76
CA ARG A 169 3.03 -13.05 -2.61
C ARG A 169 3.83 -14.25 -2.14
N ARG A 170 3.23 -15.45 -2.13
CA ARG A 170 3.93 -16.70 -1.81
C ARG A 170 5.02 -16.98 -2.85
N ALA A 171 4.73 -16.86 -4.14
CA ALA A 171 5.73 -17.04 -5.19
C ALA A 171 6.92 -16.07 -5.07
N ILE A 172 6.68 -14.85 -4.61
CA ILE A 172 7.75 -13.88 -4.31
C ILE A 172 8.53 -14.30 -3.06
N PHE A 173 7.87 -14.33 -1.88
CA PHE A 173 8.57 -14.46 -0.60
C PHE A 173 9.06 -15.88 -0.28
N GLN A 174 8.59 -16.90 -0.99
CA GLN A 174 9.10 -18.27 -0.87
C GLN A 174 10.21 -18.58 -1.88
N ASN A 175 10.58 -17.62 -2.74
CA ASN A 175 11.70 -17.78 -3.66
C ASN A 175 13.02 -17.84 -2.85
N PRO A 176 13.74 -18.98 -2.84
CA PRO A 176 14.95 -19.14 -2.05
C PRO A 176 16.07 -18.22 -2.50
N THR A 177 16.11 -17.85 -3.79
CA THR A 177 17.08 -16.90 -4.32
C THR A 177 16.78 -15.50 -3.80
N LEU A 178 15.51 -15.10 -3.72
CA LEU A 178 15.11 -13.80 -3.14
C LEU A 178 15.50 -13.72 -1.65
N ILE A 179 15.26 -14.79 -0.89
CA ILE A 179 15.70 -14.91 0.52
C ILE A 179 17.23 -14.82 0.61
N GLY A 180 17.94 -15.49 -0.30
CA GLY A 180 19.41 -15.46 -0.38
C GLY A 180 19.99 -14.07 -0.67
N LEU A 181 19.20 -13.15 -1.26
CA LEU A 181 19.56 -11.74 -1.43
C LEU A 181 19.39 -10.91 -0.15
N GLY A 182 18.94 -11.51 0.96
CA GLY A 182 18.68 -10.81 2.22
C GLY A 182 17.36 -10.06 2.26
N ILE A 183 16.42 -10.37 1.35
CA ILE A 183 15.07 -9.82 1.38
C ILE A 183 14.24 -10.62 2.38
N GLU A 184 13.78 -9.93 3.42
CA GLU A 184 12.96 -10.54 4.46
C GLU A 184 11.48 -10.59 4.07
N GLN A 185 10.79 -11.63 4.54
CA GLN A 185 9.37 -11.79 4.31
C GLN A 185 8.54 -10.83 5.18
N GLN A 186 7.50 -10.25 4.58
CA GLN A 186 6.47 -9.54 5.33
C GLN A 186 5.41 -10.50 5.87
N TYR A 187 5.27 -10.59 7.20
CA TYR A 187 4.44 -11.62 7.83
C TYR A 187 2.91 -11.38 7.75
N ARG A 188 2.44 -10.20 7.32
CA ARG A 188 1.00 -9.90 7.16
C ARG A 188 0.73 -8.93 5.99
N TYR A 189 -0.14 -9.33 5.06
CA TYR A 189 -0.54 -8.50 3.93
C TYR A 189 -1.61 -7.47 4.29
N THR A 190 -1.38 -6.19 3.99
CA THR A 190 -2.41 -5.14 4.09
C THR A 190 -2.40 -4.34 2.78
N PRO A 191 -3.26 -4.71 1.81
CA PRO A 191 -3.34 -4.02 0.53
C PRO A 191 -3.80 -2.58 0.76
N THR A 192 -2.91 -1.65 0.49
CA THR A 192 -3.18 -0.22 0.60
C THR A 192 -2.76 0.50 -0.66
N SER A 193 -3.53 1.53 -1.01
CA SER A 193 -3.10 2.56 -1.96
C SER A 193 -2.84 3.85 -1.20
N PRO A 194 -1.59 4.34 -1.15
CA PRO A 194 -1.28 5.56 -0.44
C PRO A 194 -1.93 6.76 -1.13
N LEU A 195 -2.66 7.59 -0.39
CA LEU A 195 -3.24 8.83 -0.90
C LEU A 195 -2.37 10.03 -0.55
N VAL A 196 -1.89 10.09 0.69
CA VAL A 196 -1.07 11.19 1.17
C VAL A 196 0.02 10.67 2.09
N THR A 197 1.14 11.38 2.14
CA THR A 197 2.29 11.06 3.00
C THR A 197 2.54 12.18 4.00
N SER A 198 2.84 11.84 5.25
CA SER A 198 3.10 12.80 6.32
C SER A 198 4.42 13.52 6.12
N THR A 199 4.42 14.85 6.26
CA THR A 199 5.61 15.71 6.12
C THR A 199 6.24 16.14 7.44
N GLN A 200 5.57 15.93 8.59
CA GLN A 200 5.99 16.49 9.88
C GLN A 200 6.34 15.42 10.93
N ARG A 201 7.43 15.65 11.68
CA ARG A 201 7.68 14.99 12.98
C ARG A 201 6.87 15.71 14.07
N SER A 202 5.71 15.13 14.40
CA SER A 202 4.90 15.26 15.63
C SER A 202 4.74 16.64 16.33
N ARG A 203 3.51 17.18 16.26
CA ARG A 203 2.73 17.78 17.39
C ARG A 203 1.35 18.33 16.94
N SER A 204 1.15 18.58 15.66
CA SER A 204 -0.10 19.10 15.06
C SER A 204 -1.26 18.10 15.03
N TRP A 205 -0.99 16.80 15.18
CA TRP A 205 -1.97 15.71 15.07
C TRP A 205 -3.04 15.71 16.16
N GLN A 206 -2.68 16.06 17.40
CA GLN A 206 -3.61 16.07 18.53
C GLN A 206 -4.71 17.14 18.40
N ILE A 207 -4.48 18.19 17.61
CA ILE A 207 -5.39 19.35 17.52
C ILE A 207 -6.47 19.13 16.44
N ARG A 208 -6.30 18.17 15.51
CA ARG A 208 -7.22 17.94 14.39
C ARG A 208 -7.93 16.57 14.40
N SER A 209 -7.66 15.70 15.37
CA SER A 209 -8.23 14.35 15.42
C SER A 209 -9.77 14.33 15.48
N GLU A 210 -10.40 15.29 16.17
CA GLU A 210 -11.86 15.37 16.29
C GLU A 210 -12.54 15.72 14.95
N LEU A 211 -11.98 16.68 14.20
CA LEU A 211 -12.47 17.07 12.87
C LEU A 211 -12.24 15.95 11.84
N VAL A 212 -11.08 15.30 11.91
CA VAL A 212 -10.72 14.17 11.04
C VAL A 212 -11.66 12.99 11.32
N ASN A 213 -11.97 12.67 12.57
CA ASN A 213 -12.87 11.56 12.91
C ASN A 213 -14.31 11.75 12.46
N SER A 214 -14.90 12.93 12.72
CA SER A 214 -16.28 13.24 12.32
C SER A 214 -16.44 13.16 10.79
N TRP A 215 -15.41 13.59 10.05
CA TRP A 215 -15.42 13.58 8.60
C TRP A 215 -15.11 12.20 7.98
N LEU A 216 -14.13 11.46 8.51
CA LEU A 216 -13.83 10.10 8.05
C LEU A 216 -15.07 9.19 8.11
N LEU A 217 -15.91 9.36 9.13
CA LEU A 217 -17.20 8.69 9.26
C LEU A 217 -18.18 9.05 8.12
N SER A 218 -18.18 10.30 7.64
CA SER A 218 -19.06 10.76 6.56
C SER A 218 -18.62 10.29 5.17
N MET A 219 -17.31 10.15 4.93
CA MET A 219 -16.78 9.69 3.64
C MET A 219 -16.98 8.19 3.41
N ILE A 220 -16.84 7.37 4.46
CA ILE A 220 -16.97 5.91 4.38
C ILE A 220 -18.37 5.50 3.90
N ALA A 221 -19.40 6.29 4.23
CA ALA A 221 -20.78 6.01 3.82
C ALA A 221 -21.03 6.08 2.29
N GLY A 222 -20.07 6.62 1.50
CA GLY A 222 -20.21 6.77 0.04
C GLY A 222 -19.19 5.99 -0.81
N LEU A 223 -18.25 5.25 -0.21
CA LEU A 223 -17.10 4.65 -0.91
C LEU A 223 -17.41 3.26 -1.51
N ALA A 224 -18.41 3.16 -2.40
CA ALA A 224 -18.61 1.96 -3.21
C ALA A 224 -17.71 2.01 -4.47
N MET A 225 -16.43 1.68 -4.30
CA MET A 225 -15.43 1.73 -5.39
C MET A 225 -14.80 0.36 -5.57
N THR A 226 -14.62 -0.06 -6.82
CA THR A 226 -14.07 -1.38 -7.17
C THR A 226 -12.85 -1.23 -8.06
N GLN A 227 -11.80 -1.98 -7.74
CA GLN A 227 -10.62 -2.18 -8.57
C GLN A 227 -10.60 -3.62 -9.09
N ARG A 228 -10.21 -3.80 -10.35
CA ARG A 228 -10.10 -5.09 -11.03
C ARG A 228 -8.62 -5.36 -11.33
N PHE A 229 -8.14 -6.52 -10.91
CA PHE A 229 -6.85 -7.05 -11.33
C PHE A 229 -7.06 -8.18 -12.33
#